data_AF-A0A7S3XI00-F1
#
_entry.id   AF-A0A7S3XI00-F1
#
_cell.length_a   1.000
_cell.length_b   1.000
_cell.length_c   1.000
_cell.angle_alpha   90.00
_cell.angle_beta   90.00
_cell.angle_gamma   90.00
#
_symmetry.space_group_name_H-M   'P 1'
#
loop_
_entity.id
_entity.type
_entity.pdbx_description
1 polymer ?
#
loop_
_entity_poly.entity_id
_entity_poly.type
_entity_poly.pdbx_seq_one_letter_code
_entity_poly.pdbx_strand_id
1 'polypeptide(L)'
;MRSPWNNNASPFVTRWRTLAGVNSWDLLGNLPGCSSHHMALSNFNTWEMFAMRIQQVPHQNVHRILGGTFESEEVYENLGKFLEPDDLAMLRTRSGSIPKDLWRHGLMECPEHCHGLHDVMAECRCTCGSDEEVRAKLRDPETFDFHLDVITKGKGLAT
;
A
#
# COMPACT_ATOMS: atom_id res chain seq x y z
N MET A 1 -5.31 15.68 -7.85
CA MET A 1 -4.05 15.09 -8.34
C MET A 1 -4.08 13.61 -8.09
N ARG A 2 -3.83 12.81 -9.13
CA ARG A 2 -3.64 11.36 -9.00
C ARG A 2 -2.27 11.11 -8.35
N SER A 3 -2.17 10.19 -7.41
CA SER A 3 -0.87 9.85 -6.86
C SER A 3 -0.03 9.09 -7.90
N PRO A 4 1.29 9.35 -8.02
CA PRO A 4 2.14 8.70 -9.02
C PRO A 4 2.19 7.17 -8.91
N TRP A 5 2.02 6.62 -7.70
CA TRP A 5 1.99 5.17 -7.44
C TRP A 5 0.61 4.51 -7.70
N ASN A 6 -0.37 5.26 -8.23
CA ASN A 6 -1.69 4.72 -8.54
C ASN A 6 -1.64 3.99 -9.88
N ASN A 7 -1.85 2.68 -9.87
CA ASN A 7 -1.79 1.83 -11.05
C ASN A 7 -3.12 1.65 -11.79
N ASN A 8 -4.16 2.39 -11.41
CA ASN A 8 -5.38 2.50 -12.22
C ASN A 8 -5.05 3.28 -13.51
N ALA A 9 -5.59 2.87 -14.66
CA ALA A 9 -5.46 3.63 -15.92
C ALA A 9 -6.51 4.76 -16.00
N SER A 10 -7.70 4.52 -15.47
CA SER A 10 -8.89 5.37 -15.65
C SER A 10 -8.71 6.76 -15.03
N PRO A 11 -8.98 7.86 -15.76
CA PRO A 11 -8.92 9.20 -15.19
C PRO A 11 -10.06 9.49 -14.19
N PHE A 12 -11.02 8.57 -14.05
CA PHE A 12 -12.18 8.71 -13.18
C PHE A 12 -12.04 7.94 -11.88
N VAL A 13 -12.79 8.35 -10.86
CA VAL A 13 -12.92 7.58 -9.62
C VAL A 13 -13.51 6.22 -9.95
N THR A 14 -12.69 5.19 -9.81
CA THR A 14 -13.05 3.81 -10.16
C THR A 14 -13.05 2.98 -8.89
N ARG A 15 -14.04 2.10 -8.75
CA ARG A 15 -14.04 1.09 -7.70
C ARG A 15 -13.44 -0.19 -8.24
N TRP A 16 -12.52 -0.77 -7.52
CA TRP A 16 -11.90 -2.05 -7.85
C TRP A 16 -11.91 -2.92 -6.61
N ARG A 17 -12.61 -4.05 -6.71
CA ARG A 17 -12.91 -4.90 -5.55
C ARG A 17 -11.84 -5.96 -5.31
N THR A 18 -10.70 -5.90 -6.00
CA THR A 18 -9.63 -6.88 -5.84
C THR A 18 -8.33 -6.25 -5.36
N LEU A 19 -7.59 -6.99 -4.55
CA LEU A 19 -6.24 -6.70 -4.10
C LEU A 19 -5.35 -7.80 -4.68
N ALA A 20 -4.73 -7.50 -5.82
CA ALA A 20 -3.88 -8.43 -6.56
C ALA A 20 -4.55 -9.80 -6.83
N GLY A 21 -5.70 -9.74 -7.52
CA GLY A 21 -6.47 -10.91 -7.95
C GLY A 21 -7.52 -11.40 -6.95
N VAL A 22 -7.32 -11.14 -5.66
CA VAL A 22 -8.22 -11.64 -4.60
C VAL A 22 -9.26 -10.59 -4.23
N ASN A 23 -10.50 -11.00 -3.96
CA ASN A 23 -11.53 -10.09 -3.49
C ASN A 23 -11.11 -9.42 -2.17
N SER A 24 -11.13 -8.09 -2.17
CA SER A 24 -10.73 -7.25 -1.05
C SER A 24 -11.60 -7.44 0.20
N TRP A 25 -12.86 -7.81 0.04
CA TRP A 25 -13.77 -8.12 1.15
C TRP A 25 -13.42 -9.45 1.81
N ASP A 26 -12.95 -10.44 1.06
CA ASP A 26 -12.53 -11.74 1.61
C ASP A 26 -11.26 -11.57 2.47
N LEU A 27 -10.37 -10.65 2.09
CA LEU A 27 -9.13 -10.37 2.84
C LEU A 27 -9.30 -9.43 4.04
N LEU A 28 -10.23 -8.47 3.96
CA LEU A 28 -10.35 -7.38 4.95
C LEU A 28 -11.64 -7.41 5.76
N GLY A 29 -12.59 -8.27 5.38
CA GLY A 29 -13.87 -8.45 6.04
C GLY A 29 -14.86 -7.32 5.76
N ASN A 30 -14.66 -6.16 6.37
CA ASN A 30 -15.65 -5.08 6.38
C ASN A 30 -15.04 -3.68 6.33
N LEU A 31 -15.83 -2.72 5.86
CA LEU A 31 -15.51 -1.31 6.01
C LEU A 31 -15.43 -0.92 7.50
N PRO A 32 -14.55 0.02 7.85
CA PRO A 32 -14.41 0.52 9.21
C PRO A 32 -15.72 1.16 9.69
N GLY A 33 -16.26 0.65 10.80
CA GLY A 33 -17.44 1.20 11.46
C GLY A 33 -17.11 2.25 12.52
N CYS A 34 -18.15 2.71 13.23
CA CYS A 34 -18.03 3.70 14.31
C CYS A 34 -17.06 3.27 15.42
N SER A 35 -17.00 1.96 15.73
CA SER A 35 -16.10 1.43 16.77
C SER A 35 -14.62 1.69 16.47
N SER A 36 -14.20 1.57 15.21
CA SER A 36 -12.82 1.84 14.79
C SER A 36 -12.44 3.31 14.91
N HIS A 37 -13.38 4.21 14.60
CA HIS A 37 -13.21 5.65 14.75
C HIS A 37 -13.20 6.06 16.22
N HIS A 38 -14.10 5.48 17.03
CA HIS A 38 -14.13 5.69 18.47
C HIS A 38 -12.82 5.24 19.12
N MET A 39 -12.29 4.06 18.76
CA MET A 39 -10.97 3.62 19.24
C MET A 39 -9.87 4.61 18.88
N ALA A 40 -9.86 5.14 17.65
CA ALA A 40 -8.86 6.13 17.25
C ALA A 40 -8.97 7.43 18.06
N LEU A 41 -10.19 7.87 18.39
CA LEU A 41 -10.42 9.09 19.17
C LEU A 41 -10.14 8.91 20.66
N SER A 42 -10.43 7.73 21.22
CA SER A 42 -10.44 7.51 22.67
C SER A 42 -9.15 6.91 23.22
N ASN A 43 -8.32 6.26 22.39
CA ASN A 43 -7.16 5.51 22.87
C ASN A 43 -5.81 6.20 22.60
N PHE A 44 -5.80 7.37 21.96
CA PHE A 44 -4.57 8.07 21.57
C PHE A 44 -4.59 9.52 22.03
N ASN A 45 -3.70 9.86 22.96
CA ASN A 45 -3.69 11.15 23.65
C ASN A 45 -2.76 12.20 23.02
N THR A 46 -2.10 11.86 21.92
CA THR A 46 -1.27 12.80 21.16
C THR A 46 -1.79 12.90 19.73
N TRP A 47 -1.63 14.08 19.14
CA TRP A 47 -2.06 14.33 17.77
C TRP A 47 -1.40 13.37 16.79
N GLU A 48 -0.11 13.07 16.98
CA GLU A 48 0.69 12.20 16.12
C GLU A 48 0.14 10.77 16.11
N MET A 49 -0.18 10.23 17.29
CA MET A 49 -0.72 8.87 17.40
C MET A 49 -2.15 8.80 16.85
N PHE A 50 -2.99 9.80 17.15
CA PHE A 50 -4.32 9.90 16.58
C PHE A 50 -4.28 9.96 15.05
N ALA A 51 -3.50 10.89 14.50
CA ALA A 51 -3.36 11.11 13.07
C ALA A 51 -2.81 9.86 12.38
N MET A 52 -1.84 9.18 12.98
CA MET A 52 -1.35 7.90 12.45
C MET A 52 -2.45 6.84 12.45
N ARG A 53 -3.17 6.67 13.57
CA ARG A 53 -4.17 5.60 13.70
C ARG A 53 -5.35 5.78 12.76
N ILE A 54 -5.89 7.00 12.68
CA ILE A 54 -7.04 7.29 11.82
C ILE A 54 -6.66 7.12 10.33
N GLN A 55 -5.41 7.39 9.96
CA GLN A 55 -4.92 7.17 8.59
C GLN A 55 -4.68 5.69 8.28
N GLN A 56 -4.17 4.91 9.22
CA GLN A 56 -3.79 3.51 8.97
C GLN A 56 -4.96 2.54 8.97
N VAL A 57 -5.95 2.70 9.85
CA VAL A 57 -7.02 1.70 9.99
C VAL A 57 -8.26 2.11 9.23
N PRO A 58 -9.01 3.17 9.63
CA PRO A 58 -10.23 3.48 8.93
C PRO A 58 -9.95 4.02 7.52
N HIS A 59 -9.05 4.98 7.38
CA HIS A 59 -8.80 5.57 6.06
C HIS A 59 -8.19 4.55 5.07
N GLN A 60 -7.13 3.83 5.45
CA GLN A 60 -6.47 2.89 4.53
C GLN A 60 -7.36 1.71 4.12
N ASN A 61 -8.21 1.20 5.03
CA ASN A 61 -9.11 0.10 4.69
C ASN A 61 -10.16 0.51 3.65
N VAL A 62 -10.63 1.75 3.67
CA VAL A 62 -11.54 2.26 2.63
C VAL A 62 -10.86 2.21 1.26
N HIS A 63 -9.60 2.67 1.16
CA HIS A 63 -8.83 2.60 -0.09
C HIS A 63 -8.62 1.16 -0.56
N ARG A 64 -8.30 0.24 0.34
CA ARG A 64 -8.05 -1.16 -0.02
C ARG A 64 -9.33 -1.88 -0.48
N ILE A 65 -10.45 -1.67 0.22
CA ILE A 65 -11.73 -2.33 -0.06
C ILE A 65 -12.40 -1.76 -1.32
N LEU A 66 -12.34 -0.44 -1.52
CA LEU A 66 -13.03 0.21 -2.63
C LEU A 66 -12.12 0.50 -3.83
N GLY A 67 -10.86 0.84 -3.57
CA GLY A 67 -9.90 1.26 -4.60
C GLY A 67 -9.07 0.11 -5.17
N GLY A 68 -8.83 -0.94 -4.38
CA GLY A 68 -8.12 -2.15 -4.81
C GLY A 68 -6.71 -1.89 -5.36
N THR A 69 -6.16 -2.88 -6.07
CA THR A 69 -5.00 -2.70 -6.96
C THR A 69 -5.24 -3.34 -8.31
N PHE A 70 -4.93 -2.59 -9.35
CA PHE A 70 -5.17 -2.98 -10.74
C PHE A 70 -4.03 -3.84 -11.28
N GLU A 71 -4.32 -4.77 -12.18
CA GLU A 71 -3.33 -5.50 -13.01
C GLU A 71 -2.09 -6.05 -12.27
N SER A 72 -2.25 -6.48 -11.02
CA SER A 72 -1.14 -6.97 -10.19
C SER A 72 -1.25 -8.44 -9.83
N GLU A 73 -2.23 -9.18 -10.36
CA GLU A 73 -2.50 -10.57 -9.99
C GLU A 73 -1.33 -11.51 -10.32
N GLU A 74 -0.85 -11.49 -11.56
CA GLU A 74 0.22 -12.38 -12.05
C GLU A 74 1.50 -12.29 -11.19
N VAL A 75 1.87 -11.08 -10.76
CA VAL A 75 3.04 -10.87 -9.89
C VAL A 75 2.87 -11.61 -8.57
N TYR A 76 1.68 -11.56 -7.98
CA TYR A 76 1.39 -12.20 -6.70
C TYR A 76 1.19 -13.71 -6.83
N GLU A 77 0.64 -14.19 -7.92
CA GLU A 77 0.61 -15.62 -8.22
C GLU A 77 2.01 -16.22 -8.34
N ASN A 78 2.92 -15.50 -9.00
CA ASN A 78 4.32 -15.91 -9.09
C ASN A 78 5.02 -15.89 -7.73
N LEU A 79 4.75 -14.90 -6.88
CA LEU A 79 5.26 -14.87 -5.50
C LEU A 79 4.70 -16.01 -4.64
N GLY A 80 3.48 -16.49 -4.93
CA GLY A 80 2.88 -17.64 -4.27
C GLY A 80 3.63 -18.97 -4.45
N LYS A 81 4.61 -19.02 -5.36
CA LYS A 81 5.53 -20.17 -5.49
C LYS A 81 6.60 -20.21 -4.39
N PHE A 82 6.80 -19.09 -3.68
CA PHE A 82 7.87 -18.90 -2.70
C PHE A 82 7.35 -18.50 -1.31
N LEU A 83 6.10 -18.06 -1.21
CA LEU A 83 5.50 -17.58 0.03
C LEU A 83 4.37 -18.51 0.47
N GLU A 84 4.25 -18.67 1.78
CA GLU A 84 3.09 -19.35 2.38
C GLU A 84 1.79 -18.56 2.10
N PRO A 85 0.63 -19.21 2.08
CA PRO A 85 -0.64 -18.56 1.76
C PRO A 85 -0.95 -17.32 2.62
N ASP A 86 -0.64 -17.37 3.92
CA ASP A 86 -0.89 -16.27 4.85
C ASP A 86 0.03 -15.06 4.60
N ASP A 87 1.31 -15.33 4.28
CA ASP A 87 2.27 -14.28 3.92
C ASP A 87 1.86 -13.61 2.60
N LEU A 88 1.42 -14.41 1.63
CA LEU A 88 0.94 -13.91 0.36
C LEU A 88 -0.34 -13.08 0.55
N ALA A 89 -1.28 -13.54 1.37
CA ALA A 89 -2.49 -12.79 1.72
C ALA A 89 -2.14 -11.44 2.38
N MET A 90 -1.21 -11.44 3.35
CA MET A 90 -0.71 -10.21 3.97
C MET A 90 -0.09 -9.28 2.91
N LEU A 91 0.73 -9.80 2.01
CA LEU A 91 1.36 -9.00 0.96
C LEU A 91 0.32 -8.38 0.02
N ARG A 92 -0.75 -9.12 -0.32
CA ARG A 92 -1.86 -8.60 -1.14
C ARG A 92 -2.55 -7.43 -0.46
N THR A 93 -2.77 -7.44 0.86
CA THR A 93 -3.33 -6.28 1.57
C THR A 93 -2.45 -5.03 1.53
N ARG A 94 -1.16 -5.20 1.22
CA ARG A 94 -0.16 -4.13 1.14
C ARG A 94 0.17 -3.70 -0.29
N SER A 95 -0.51 -4.26 -1.30
CA SER A 95 -0.22 -4.00 -2.72
C SER A 95 -0.29 -2.54 -3.14
N GLY A 96 -1.14 -1.72 -2.49
CA GLY A 96 -1.18 -0.27 -2.73
C GLY A 96 -0.21 0.55 -1.86
N SER A 97 0.14 0.06 -0.66
CA SER A 97 1.05 0.78 0.24
C SER A 97 2.51 0.60 -0.13
N ILE A 98 2.91 -0.59 -0.58
CA ILE A 98 4.29 -0.87 -1.00
C ILE A 98 4.75 0.12 -2.09
N PRO A 99 4.05 0.29 -3.23
CA PRO A 99 4.48 1.24 -4.24
C PRO A 99 4.42 2.69 -3.74
N LYS A 100 3.46 3.05 -2.87
CA LYS A 100 3.47 4.37 -2.22
C LYS A 100 4.76 4.60 -1.43
N ASP A 101 5.13 3.65 -0.60
CA ASP A 101 6.29 3.78 0.28
C ASP A 101 7.58 3.77 -0.56
N LEU A 102 7.72 2.86 -1.52
CA LEU A 102 8.85 2.84 -2.45
C LEU A 102 9.03 4.17 -3.19
N TRP A 103 7.94 4.78 -3.68
CA TRP A 103 8.00 6.10 -4.33
C TRP A 103 8.44 7.20 -3.36
N ARG A 104 7.87 7.23 -2.14
CA ARG A 104 8.22 8.25 -1.12
C ARG A 104 9.67 8.16 -0.64
N HIS A 105 10.27 6.97 -0.72
CA HIS A 105 11.67 6.73 -0.38
C HIS A 105 12.61 6.85 -1.59
N GLY A 106 12.11 7.26 -2.76
CA GLY A 106 12.93 7.39 -3.97
C GLY A 106 13.48 6.05 -4.48
N LEU A 107 12.88 4.92 -4.08
CA LEU A 107 13.24 3.56 -4.51
C LEU A 107 12.49 3.15 -5.79
N MET A 108 11.53 3.96 -6.22
CA MET A 108 10.72 3.72 -7.40
C MET A 108 10.45 5.05 -8.10
N GLU A 109 10.60 5.05 -9.42
CA GLU A 109 10.33 6.19 -10.29
C GLU A 109 9.01 5.94 -11.01
N CYS A 110 8.14 6.94 -11.04
CA CYS A 110 6.86 6.86 -11.74
C CYS A 110 6.80 7.97 -12.79
N PRO A 111 6.20 7.72 -13.97
CA PRO A 111 5.97 8.76 -14.97
C PRO A 111 5.21 9.95 -14.35
N GLU A 112 5.66 11.17 -14.67
CA GLU A 112 4.96 12.39 -14.23
C GLU A 112 3.58 12.52 -14.88
N HIS A 113 3.45 12.01 -16.10
CA HIS A 113 2.25 12.05 -16.90
C HIS A 113 1.96 10.69 -17.53
N CYS A 114 0.69 10.32 -17.46
CA CYS A 114 0.09 9.16 -18.09
C CYS A 114 -0.98 9.68 -19.05
N HIS A 115 -0.74 9.61 -20.36
CA HIS A 115 -1.60 10.19 -21.38
C HIS A 115 -2.80 9.27 -21.69
N GLY A 116 -3.76 9.25 -20.77
CA GLY A 116 -5.12 8.76 -21.03
C GLY A 116 -5.28 7.25 -21.21
N LEU A 117 -6.52 6.84 -21.52
CA LEU A 117 -7.01 5.44 -21.54
C LEU A 117 -6.37 4.54 -22.61
N HIS A 118 -5.54 5.09 -23.49
CA HIS A 118 -4.97 4.41 -24.66
C HIS A 118 -3.45 4.23 -24.58
N ASP A 119 -2.78 4.88 -23.63
CA ASP A 119 -1.41 4.52 -23.32
C ASP A 119 -1.43 3.09 -22.82
N VAL A 120 -0.64 2.24 -23.47
CA VAL A 120 -0.48 0.87 -23.05
C VAL A 120 -0.04 0.93 -21.60
N MET A 121 -0.69 0.18 -20.71
CA MET A 121 -0.32 0.15 -19.30
C MET A 121 1.17 -0.16 -19.04
N ALA A 122 1.96 -0.53 -20.07
CA ALA A 122 3.42 -0.58 -20.08
C ALA A 122 4.10 0.79 -19.88
N GLU A 123 3.54 1.88 -20.42
CA GLU A 123 4.11 3.25 -20.35
C GLU A 123 3.73 3.97 -19.05
N CYS A 124 2.69 3.48 -18.37
CA CYS A 124 2.19 3.99 -17.09
C CYS A 124 2.56 3.13 -15.89
N ARG A 125 3.73 2.49 -15.93
CA ARG A 125 4.26 1.72 -14.81
C ARG A 125 5.34 2.50 -14.12
N CYS A 126 5.30 2.45 -12.80
CA CYS A 126 6.48 2.81 -12.04
C CYS A 126 7.56 1.73 -12.24
N THR A 127 8.81 2.15 -12.31
CA THR A 127 9.97 1.28 -12.42
C THR A 127 10.80 1.38 -11.16
N CYS A 128 11.44 0.27 -10.79
CA CYS A 128 12.48 0.28 -9.77
C CYS A 128 13.84 0.47 -10.46
N GLY A 129 14.78 1.10 -9.77
CA GLY A 129 16.19 1.05 -10.16
C GLY A 129 16.73 -0.38 -10.11
N SER A 130 17.97 -0.56 -10.54
CA SER A 130 18.68 -1.84 -10.41
C SER A 130 18.76 -2.29 -8.94
N ASP A 131 18.91 -3.60 -8.71
CA ASP A 131 19.07 -4.16 -7.37
C ASP A 131 20.23 -3.49 -6.61
N GLU A 132 21.31 -3.14 -7.31
CA GLU A 132 22.45 -2.43 -6.74
C GLU A 132 22.08 -1.02 -6.27
N GLU A 133 21.38 -0.24 -7.09
CA GLU A 133 20.89 1.11 -6.72
C GLU A 133 19.90 1.06 -5.56
N VAL A 134 18.96 0.11 -5.59
CA VAL A 134 17.97 -0.07 -4.52
C VAL A 134 18.68 -0.46 -3.22
N ARG A 135 19.64 -1.39 -3.25
CA ARG A 135 20.41 -1.78 -2.07
C ARG A 135 21.30 -0.66 -1.55
N ALA A 136 21.86 0.17 -2.42
CA ALA A 136 22.66 1.32 -2.03
C ALA A 136 21.79 2.33 -1.24
N LYS A 137 20.60 2.65 -1.76
CA LYS A 137 19.62 3.50 -1.08
C LYS A 137 19.14 2.89 0.24
N LEU A 138 18.85 1.58 0.29
CA LEU A 138 18.41 0.94 1.55
C LEU A 138 19.48 0.91 2.66
N ARG A 139 20.76 1.02 2.30
CA ARG A 139 21.87 1.11 3.26
C ARG A 139 22.13 2.53 3.75
N ASP A 140 21.56 3.53 3.09
CA ASP A 140 21.66 4.92 3.49
C ASP A 140 20.75 5.16 4.72
N PRO A 141 21.33 5.53 5.88
CA PRO A 141 20.57 5.73 7.11
C PRO A 141 19.51 6.83 6.98
N GLU A 142 19.68 7.83 6.10
CA GLU A 142 18.70 8.90 5.92
C GLU A 142 17.40 8.42 5.25
N THR A 143 17.46 7.34 4.47
CA THR A 143 16.30 6.77 3.75
C THR A 143 15.52 5.72 4.53
N PHE A 144 16.09 5.11 5.59
CA PHE A 144 15.53 3.93 6.25
C PHE A 144 14.90 4.19 7.64
N ASP A 145 15.00 5.42 8.15
CA ASP A 145 14.71 5.77 9.55
C ASP A 145 13.21 5.86 9.93
N PHE A 146 12.25 5.62 9.02
CA PHE A 146 10.84 5.98 9.31
C PHE A 146 9.83 4.83 9.52
N HIS A 147 10.16 3.54 9.37
CA HIS A 147 9.13 2.49 9.53
C HIS A 147 9.49 1.17 10.22
N LEU A 148 10.77 0.78 10.34
CA LEU A 148 11.12 -0.45 11.07
C LEU A 148 10.99 -0.31 12.58
N ASP A 149 11.17 0.91 13.10
CA ASP A 149 11.06 1.19 14.52
C ASP A 149 9.60 1.09 15.04
N VAL A 150 8.61 1.22 14.15
CA VAL A 150 7.18 1.09 14.49
C VAL A 150 6.70 -0.37 14.42
N ILE A 151 7.28 -1.19 13.54
CA ILE A 151 6.94 -2.62 13.43
C ILE A 151 7.52 -3.41 14.62
N THR A 152 8.70 -3.03 15.13
CA THR A 152 9.30 -3.67 16.30
C THR A 152 8.73 -3.14 17.62
N LYS A 153 8.40 -1.84 17.73
CA LYS A 153 7.79 -1.26 18.95
C LYS A 153 6.26 -1.43 19.03
N GLY A 154 5.58 -1.71 17.92
CA GLY A 154 4.14 -1.99 17.87
C GLY A 154 3.73 -3.39 18.32
N LYS A 155 4.68 -4.33 18.48
CA LYS A 155 4.42 -5.68 19.03
C LYS A 155 4.11 -5.69 20.53
N GLY A 156 4.15 -4.54 21.21
CA GLY A 156 3.88 -4.41 22.66
C GLY A 156 2.47 -3.95 23.05
N LEU A 157 1.54 -3.74 22.11
CA LEU A 157 0.21 -3.19 22.41
C LEU A 157 -0.96 -4.11 22.01
N ALA A 158 -0.69 -5.40 21.84
CA ALA A 158 -1.71 -6.44 21.73
C ALA A 158 -1.77 -7.27 23.03
N THR A 159 -2.24 -6.63 24.10
CA THR A 159 -2.88 -7.26 25.27
C THR A 159 -3.94 -6.31 25.80
#